data_AF-A0A819LLU7-F1
#
_entry.id   AF-A0A819LLU7-F1
#
_cell.length_a   1.000
_cell.length_b   1.000
_cell.length_c   1.000
_cell.angle_alpha   90.00
_cell.angle_beta   90.00
_cell.angle_gamma   90.00
#
_symmetry.space_group_name_H-M   'P 1'
#
loop_
_entity.id
_entity.type
_entity.pdbx_description
1 polymer ?
#
loop_
_entity_poly.entity_id
_entity_poly.type
_entity_poly.pdbx_seq_one_letter_code
_entity_poly.pdbx_strand_id
1 'polypeptide(L)'
;MTSFTNRYVRFYSIQQILYGPVQIAVSLLFSLLAFRNVRRIVRRQVPIVRRRLDRQMTAMILTRVVFFVIFALPFTIYRMYIINNPPSRSNSLQYSIGLLLQTSLNYFISLNNASNFYIFMAISSRYRRQVKCVLTLALLI
;
A
#
# COMPACT_ATOMS: atom_id res chain seq x y z
N MET A 1 23.39 -16.04 26.33
CA MET A 1 22.12 -15.93 25.58
C MET A 1 21.81 -14.51 25.08
N THR A 2 22.27 -13.44 25.73
CA THR A 2 21.98 -12.04 25.36
C THR A 2 22.63 -11.54 24.05
N SER A 3 23.78 -12.11 23.66
CA SER A 3 24.50 -11.72 22.43
C SER A 3 23.80 -12.14 21.14
N PHE A 4 23.14 -13.30 21.14
CA PHE A 4 22.35 -13.78 19.99
C PHE A 4 21.13 -12.91 19.77
N THR A 5 20.35 -12.63 20.82
CA THR A 5 19.15 -11.80 20.75
C THR A 5 19.45 -10.41 20.19
N ASN A 6 20.56 -9.80 20.59
CA ASN A 6 20.99 -8.50 20.09
C ASN A 6 21.36 -8.50 18.59
N ARG A 7 21.96 -9.59 18.08
CA ARG A 7 22.22 -9.74 16.63
C ARG A 7 20.92 -9.88 15.84
N TYR A 8 19.97 -10.68 16.33
CA TYR A 8 18.68 -10.87 15.67
C TYR A 8 17.87 -9.57 15.59
N VAL A 9 17.80 -8.82 16.70
CA VAL A 9 17.06 -7.54 16.75
C VAL A 9 17.68 -6.52 15.78
N ARG A 10 19.02 -6.40 15.73
CA ARG A 10 19.69 -5.51 14.77
C ARG A 10 19.41 -5.89 13.32
N PHE A 11 19.53 -7.18 12.99
CA PHE A 11 19.32 -7.64 11.61
C PHE A 11 17.90 -7.37 11.11
N TYR A 12 16.88 -7.69 11.92
CA TYR A 12 15.48 -7.41 11.59
C TYR A 12 15.18 -5.90 11.50
N SER A 13 15.77 -5.10 12.37
CA SER A 13 15.60 -3.65 12.38
C SER A 13 16.15 -3.01 11.11
N ILE A 14 17.35 -3.42 10.68
CA ILE A 14 17.98 -2.92 9.44
C ILE A 14 17.13 -3.30 8.22
N GLN A 15 16.61 -4.52 8.16
CA GLN A 15 15.74 -4.93 7.06
C GLN A 15 14.48 -4.07 6.98
N GLN A 16 13.79 -3.82 8.10
CA GLN A 16 12.58 -3.00 8.08
C GLN A 16 12.84 -1.54 7.65
N ILE A 17 13.96 -0.96 8.09
CA ILE A 17 14.34 0.41 7.73
C ILE A 17 14.72 0.50 6.25
N LEU A 18 15.29 -0.56 5.66
CA LEU A 18 15.65 -0.57 4.25
C LEU A 18 14.44 -0.83 3.36
N TYR A 19 13.67 -1.89 3.62
CA TYR A 19 12.59 -2.32 2.71
C TYR A 19 11.40 -1.36 2.68
N GLY A 20 11.00 -0.78 3.83
CA GLY A 20 9.81 0.08 3.90
C GLY A 20 9.91 1.34 3.01
N PRO A 21 10.88 2.22 3.26
CA PRO A 21 11.10 3.42 2.45
C PRO A 21 11.45 3.13 1.01
N VAL A 22 12.25 2.09 0.74
CA VAL A 22 12.60 1.70 -0.63
C VAL A 22 11.35 1.29 -1.41
N GLN A 23 10.45 0.50 -0.82
CA GLN A 23 9.21 0.10 -1.48
C GLN A 23 8.29 1.31 -1.78
N ILE A 24 8.24 2.28 -0.87
CA ILE A 24 7.51 3.54 -1.09
C ILE A 24 8.15 4.35 -2.22
N ALA A 25 9.47 4.52 -2.19
CA ALA A 25 10.22 5.28 -3.20
C ALA A 25 10.09 4.66 -4.60
N VAL A 26 10.26 3.34 -4.70
CA VAL A 26 10.08 2.58 -5.95
C VAL A 26 8.65 2.75 -6.47
N SER A 27 7.65 2.58 -5.60
CA SER A 27 6.23 2.74 -5.98
C SER A 27 5.92 4.16 -6.48
N LEU A 28 6.45 5.19 -5.82
CA LEU A 28 6.30 6.59 -6.24
C LEU A 28 6.98 6.85 -7.59
N LEU A 29 8.22 6.38 -7.78
CA LEU A 29 8.95 6.53 -9.03
C LEU A 29 8.21 5.86 -10.19
N PHE A 30 7.79 4.60 -10.04
CA PHE A 30 7.04 3.90 -11.08
C PHE A 30 5.69 4.56 -11.38
N SER A 31 4.99 5.07 -10.35
CA SER A 31 3.74 5.81 -10.53
C SER A 31 3.93 7.10 -11.32
N LEU A 32 4.98 7.87 -11.00
CA LEU A 32 5.35 9.09 -11.73
C LEU A 32 5.76 8.79 -13.17
N LEU A 33 6.56 7.74 -13.38
CA LEU A 33 6.94 7.30 -14.73
C LEU A 33 5.73 6.86 -15.54
N ALA A 34 4.79 6.11 -14.96
CA ALA A 34 3.54 5.73 -15.60
C ALA A 34 2.72 6.97 -15.98
N PHE A 35 2.62 7.96 -15.08
CA PHE A 35 1.94 9.22 -15.37
C PHE A 35 2.60 10.00 -16.51
N ARG A 36 3.94 10.11 -16.53
CA ARG A 36 4.69 10.76 -17.62
C ARG A 36 4.50 10.03 -18.94
N ASN A 37 4.53 8.70 -18.93
CA ASN A 37 4.32 7.86 -20.11
C ASN A 37 2.93 8.05 -20.71
N VAL A 38 1.87 8.05 -19.89
CA VAL A 38 0.51 8.34 -20.38
C VAL A 38 0.38 9.74 -20.93
N ARG A 39 0.96 10.76 -20.27
CA ARG A 39 0.92 12.13 -20.77
C ARG A 39 1.64 12.27 -22.12
N ARG A 40 2.71 11.50 -22.34
CA ARG A 40 3.44 11.45 -23.61
C ARG A 40 2.64 10.72 -24.70
N ILE A 41 2.02 9.59 -24.38
CA ILE A 41 1.17 8.82 -25.31
C ILE A 41 -0.03 9.65 -25.77
N VAL A 42 -0.64 10.41 -24.85
CA VAL A 42 -1.76 11.32 -25.16
C VAL A 42 -1.43 12.36 -26.24
N ARG A 43 -0.16 12.76 -26.38
CA ARG A 43 0.30 13.73 -27.40
C ARG A 43 0.54 13.11 -28.77
N ARG A 44 0.76 11.79 -28.86
CA ARG A 44 0.84 11.06 -30.12
C ARG A 44 -0.58 10.62 -30.45
N GLN A 45 -1.08 10.85 -31.66
CA GLN A 45 -2.47 10.60 -32.04
C GLN A 45 -2.82 9.09 -32.07
N VAL A 46 -2.85 8.44 -30.91
CA VAL A 46 -3.23 7.04 -30.75
C VAL A 46 -4.76 6.93 -30.80
N PRO A 47 -5.32 5.87 -31.43
CA PRO A 47 -6.76 5.65 -31.52
C PRO A 47 -7.46 5.80 -30.17
N ILE A 48 -8.61 6.49 -30.20
CA ILE A 48 -9.39 6.94 -29.02
C ILE A 48 -9.69 5.81 -28.04
N VAL A 49 -9.92 4.59 -28.54
CA VAL A 49 -10.22 3.40 -27.73
C VAL A 49 -9.03 2.96 -26.88
N ARG A 50 -7.82 2.89 -27.44
CA ARG A 50 -6.59 2.53 -26.69
C ARG A 50 -6.27 3.59 -25.63
N ARG A 51 -6.44 4.87 -25.98
CA ARG A 51 -6.21 6.00 -25.07
C ARG A 51 -7.10 5.96 -23.82
N ARG A 52 -8.37 5.55 -23.95
CA ARG A 52 -9.28 5.41 -22.78
C ARG A 52 -8.84 4.27 -21.85
N LEU A 53 -8.39 3.15 -22.41
CA LEU A 53 -7.90 2.01 -21.64
C LEU A 53 -6.63 2.36 -20.85
N ASP A 54 -5.63 2.97 -21.50
CA ASP A 54 -4.36 3.33 -20.87
C ASP A 54 -4.54 4.38 -19.78
N ARG A 55 -5.44 5.36 -20.01
CA ARG A 55 -5.81 6.37 -19.02
C ARG A 55 -6.50 5.74 -17.81
N GLN A 56 -7.39 4.76 -18.01
CA GLN A 56 -8.05 4.05 -16.91
C GLN A 56 -7.05 3.22 -16.09
N MET A 57 -6.16 2.46 -16.75
CA MET A 57 -5.14 1.67 -16.04
C MET A 57 -4.19 2.56 -15.25
N THR A 58 -3.77 3.69 -15.81
CA THR A 58 -2.83 4.58 -15.12
C THR A 58 -3.51 5.36 -14.00
N ALA A 59 -4.77 5.80 -14.18
CA ALA A 59 -5.54 6.38 -13.09
C ALA A 59 -5.71 5.39 -11.93
N MET A 60 -6.00 4.13 -12.24
CA MET A 60 -6.12 3.05 -11.26
C MET A 60 -4.82 2.81 -10.48
N ILE A 61 -3.67 2.75 -11.17
CA ILE A 61 -2.36 2.59 -10.52
C ILE A 61 -2.01 3.83 -9.67
N LEU A 62 -2.24 5.03 -10.19
CA LEU A 62 -1.97 6.27 -9.47
C LEU A 62 -2.79 6.36 -8.18
N THR A 63 -4.10 6.11 -8.26
CA THR A 63 -4.98 6.07 -7.10
C THR A 63 -4.52 5.03 -6.10
N ARG A 64 -4.15 3.83 -6.54
CA ARG A 64 -3.60 2.77 -5.67
C ARG A 64 -2.33 3.22 -4.96
N VAL A 65 -1.39 3.85 -5.65
CA VAL A 65 -0.14 4.32 -5.05
C VAL A 65 -0.40 5.45 -4.05
N VAL A 66 -1.34 6.35 -4.33
CA VAL A 66 -1.72 7.41 -3.38
C VAL A 66 -2.30 6.80 -2.09
N PHE A 67 -3.24 5.86 -2.19
CA PHE A 67 -3.79 5.16 -1.02
C PHE A 67 -2.72 4.36 -0.27
N PHE A 68 -1.84 3.66 -0.99
CA PHE A 68 -0.72 2.94 -0.39
C PHE A 68 0.16 3.88 0.42
N VAL A 69 0.52 5.06 -0.12
CA VAL A 69 1.35 6.04 0.58
C VAL A 69 0.64 6.57 1.83
N ILE A 70 -0.64 6.97 1.72
CA ILE A 70 -1.43 7.51 2.84
C ILE A 70 -1.53 6.50 3.99
N PHE A 71 -1.78 5.23 3.70
CA PHE A 71 -1.98 4.21 4.74
C PHE A 71 -0.69 3.53 5.21
N ALA A 72 0.33 3.40 4.35
CA ALA A 72 1.58 2.72 4.72
C ALA A 72 2.62 3.64 5.38
N LEU A 73 2.60 4.95 5.09
CA LEU A 73 3.51 5.92 5.74
C LEU A 73 3.41 5.92 7.27
N PRO A 74 2.22 6.13 7.89
CA PRO A 74 2.13 6.24 9.34
C PRO A 74 2.58 4.96 10.05
N PHE A 75 2.31 3.80 9.45
CA PHE A 75 2.81 2.52 9.95
C PHE A 75 4.35 2.44 9.87
N THR A 76 4.93 2.83 8.74
CA THR A 76 6.39 2.77 8.55
C THR A 76 7.11 3.69 9.53
N ILE A 77 6.60 4.91 9.72
CA ILE A 77 7.15 5.88 10.68
C ILE A 77 7.05 5.35 12.11
N TYR A 78 5.88 4.83 12.51
CA TYR A 78 5.70 4.28 13.85
C TYR A 78 6.63 3.08 14.12
N ARG A 79 6.80 2.19 13.13
CA ARG A 79 7.72 1.07 13.24
C ARG A 79 9.16 1.53 13.43
N MET A 80 9.61 2.54 12.69
CA MET A 80 10.93 3.15 12.89
C MET A 80 11.07 3.75 14.29
N TYR A 81 10.04 4.45 14.78
CA TYR A 81 10.06 5.03 16.12
C TYR A 81 10.22 3.97 17.22
N ILE A 82 9.42 2.90 17.19
CA ILE A 82 9.47 1.83 18.21
C ILE A 82 10.78 1.05 18.19
N ILE A 83 11.41 0.87 17.02
CA ILE A 83 12.72 0.24 16.90
C ILE A 83 13.80 1.07 17.62
N ASN A 84 13.75 2.39 17.48
CA ASN A 84 14.72 3.30 18.10
C ASN A 84 14.42 3.55 19.59
N ASN A 85 13.15 3.57 19.96
CA ASN A 85 12.66 3.83 21.32
C ASN A 85 11.72 2.72 21.78
N PRO A 86 12.26 1.53 22.13
CA PRO A 86 11.42 0.44 22.59
C PRO A 86 10.73 0.83 23.90
N PRO A 87 9.39 0.71 24.01
CA PRO A 87 8.67 1.09 25.22
C PRO A 87 9.13 0.21 26.39
N SER A 88 9.51 0.85 27.51
CA SER A 88 9.87 0.12 28.72
C SER A 88 8.64 -0.57 29.30
N ARG A 89 8.75 -1.88 29.58
CA ARG A 89 7.68 -2.66 30.23
C ARG A 89 7.40 -2.21 31.66
N SER A 90 8.30 -1.43 32.28
CA SER A 90 8.10 -0.88 33.62
C SER A 90 7.01 0.19 33.67
N ASN A 91 6.77 0.88 32.56
CA ASN A 91 5.77 1.95 32.46
C ASN A 91 4.52 1.43 31.75
N SER A 92 3.59 0.87 32.51
CA SER A 92 2.34 0.29 32.01
C SER A 92 1.56 1.25 31.09
N LEU A 93 1.52 2.54 31.42
CA LEU A 93 0.83 3.56 30.62
C LEU A 93 1.43 3.74 29.22
N GLN A 94 2.76 3.86 29.11
CA GLN A 94 3.43 4.00 27.81
C GLN A 94 3.27 2.75 26.95
N TYR A 95 3.31 1.57 27.58
CA TYR A 95 3.10 0.31 26.90
C TYR A 95 1.67 0.19 26.33
N SER A 96 0.64 0.55 27.11
CA SER A 96 -0.75 0.53 26.64
C SER A 96 -1.01 1.51 25.50
N ILE A 97 -0.42 2.72 25.53
CA ILE A 97 -0.50 3.67 24.41
C ILE A 97 0.14 3.08 23.15
N GLY A 98 1.31 2.44 23.28
CA GLY A 98 1.97 1.76 22.17
C GLY A 98 1.13 0.65 21.55
N LEU A 99 0.42 -0.14 22.37
CA LEU A 99 -0.48 -1.18 21.87
C LEU A 99 -1.68 -0.60 21.11
N LEU A 100 -2.29 0.48 21.62
CA LEU A 100 -3.41 1.16 20.94
C LEU A 100 -2.98 1.75 19.60
N LEU A 101 -1.81 2.41 19.55
CA LEU A 101 -1.26 2.92 18.29
C LEU A 101 -0.96 1.79 17.31
N GLN A 102 -0.35 0.69 17.78
CA GLN A 102 -0.01 -0.43 16.94
C GLN A 102 -1.24 -1.13 16.35
N THR A 103 -2.27 -1.34 17.15
CA THR A 103 -3.54 -1.93 16.68
C THR A 103 -4.23 -1.02 15.67
N SER A 104 -4.31 0.28 15.95
CA SER A 104 -4.89 1.28 15.04
C SER A 104 -4.16 1.32 13.68
N LEU A 105 -2.82 1.28 13.69
CA LEU A 105 -2.03 1.28 12.46
C LEU A 105 -2.14 -0.04 11.68
N ASN A 106 -2.28 -1.17 12.37
CA ASN A 106 -2.56 -2.45 11.71
C ASN A 106 -3.92 -2.43 10.99
N TYR A 107 -4.95 -1.77 11.55
CA TYR A 107 -6.21 -1.58 10.86
C TYR A 107 -6.04 -0.81 9.54
N PHE A 108 -5.22 0.25 9.52
CA PHE A 108 -4.95 0.98 8.28
C PHE A 108 -4.26 0.13 7.20
N ILE A 109 -3.34 -0.76 7.58
CA ILE A 109 -2.73 -1.69 6.63
C ILE A 109 -3.78 -2.67 6.07
N SER A 110 -4.62 -3.23 6.94
CA SER A 110 -5.68 -4.14 6.51
C SER A 110 -6.68 -3.44 5.58
N LEU A 111 -7.02 -2.18 5.87
CA LEU A 111 -7.84 -1.34 5.00
C LEU A 111 -7.18 -1.09 3.64
N ASN A 112 -5.87 -0.83 3.61
CA ASN A 112 -5.13 -0.66 2.36
C ASN A 112 -5.09 -1.95 1.51
N ASN A 113 -5.02 -3.11 2.16
CA ASN A 113 -5.11 -4.38 1.45
C ASN A 113 -6.51 -4.58 0.85
N ALA A 114 -7.56 -4.27 1.62
CA ALA A 114 -8.95 -4.37 1.17
C ALA A 114 -9.31 -3.31 0.10
N SER A 115 -8.74 -2.10 0.18
CA SER A 115 -9.04 -0.99 -0.73
C SER A 115 -8.73 -1.32 -2.19
N ASN A 116 -7.79 -2.23 -2.46
CA ASN A 116 -7.50 -2.67 -3.82
C ASN A 116 -8.76 -3.15 -4.54
N PHE A 117 -9.56 -4.01 -3.91
CA PHE A 117 -10.79 -4.52 -4.49
C PHE A 117 -11.80 -3.40 -4.77
N TYR A 118 -12.03 -2.52 -3.78
CA TYR A 118 -12.96 -1.41 -3.90
C TYR A 118 -12.55 -0.39 -4.98
N ILE A 119 -11.24 -0.08 -5.07
CA ILE A 119 -10.69 0.81 -6.11
C ILE A 119 -10.92 0.21 -7.50
N PHE A 120 -10.65 -1.09 -7.68
CA PHE A 120 -10.90 -1.77 -8.95
C PHE A 120 -12.39 -1.77 -9.32
N MET A 121 -13.27 -1.99 -8.34
CA MET A 121 -14.71 -1.94 -8.52
C MET A 121 -15.23 -0.53 -8.86
N ALA A 122 -14.68 0.51 -8.25
CA ALA A 122 -15.08 1.90 -8.48
C ALA A 122 -14.61 2.45 -9.84
N ILE A 123 -13.37 2.17 -10.24
CA ILE A 123 -12.74 2.80 -11.42
C ILE A 123 -13.04 2.02 -12.70
N SER A 124 -13.03 0.68 -12.69
CA SER A 124 -13.12 -0.12 -13.91
C SER A 124 -14.55 -0.63 -14.17
N SER A 125 -15.18 -0.11 -15.23
CA SER A 125 -16.48 -0.62 -15.69
C SER A 125 -16.42 -2.05 -16.21
N ARG A 126 -15.27 -2.49 -16.76
CA ARG A 126 -15.04 -3.87 -17.21
C ARG A 126 -14.97 -4.83 -16.04
N TYR A 127 -14.25 -4.46 -14.99
CA TYR A 127 -14.14 -5.25 -13.76
C TYR A 127 -15.52 -5.46 -13.12
N ARG A 128 -16.34 -4.40 -13.05
CA ARG A 128 -17.73 -4.51 -12.56
C ARG A 128 -18.58 -5.50 -13.38
N ARG A 129 -18.44 -5.51 -14.71
CA ARG A 129 -19.17 -6.44 -15.58
C ARG A 129 -18.72 -7.89 -15.35
N GLN A 130 -17.41 -8.11 -15.22
CA GLN A 130 -16.86 -9.44 -14.93
C GLN A 130 -17.32 -9.96 -13.57
N VAL A 131 -17.25 -9.14 -12.52
CA VAL A 131 -17.72 -9.51 -11.18
C VAL A 131 -19.21 -9.84 -11.20
N LYS A 132 -20.04 -9.05 -11.88
CA LYS A 132 -21.48 -9.36 -12.02
C LYS A 132 -21.72 -10.68 -12.74
N CYS A 133 -20.99 -10.95 -13.83
CA CYS A 133 -21.12 -12.19 -14.61
C CYS A 133 -20.76 -13.42 -13.76
N VAL A 134 -19.65 -13.35 -13.03
CA VAL A 134 -19.23 -14.43 -12.11
C VAL A 134 -20.24 -14.62 -10.99
N LEU A 135 -20.76 -13.54 -10.41
CA LEU A 135 -21.78 -13.61 -9.36
C LEU A 135 -23.08 -14.25 -9.86
N THR A 136 -23.55 -13.89 -11.06
CA THR A 136 -24.74 -14.49 -11.66
C THR A 136 -24.54 -15.96 -12.00
N LEU A 137 -23.34 -16.35 -12.45
CA LEU A 137 -23.02 -17.75 -12.71
C LEU A 137 -22.97 -18.58 -11.42
N ALA A 138 -22.39 -18.02 -10.36
CA ALA A 138 -22.28 -18.67 -9.05
C ALA A 138 -23.64 -18.84 -8.35
N LEU A 139 -24.64 -18.01 -8.66
CA LEU A 139 -26.01 -18.14 -8.14
C LEU A 139 -26.87 -19.16 -8.92
N LEU A 140 -26.40 -19.62 -10.07
CA LEU A 140 -27.08 -20.60 -10.93
C LEU A 140 -26.60 -22.05 -10.70
N ILE A 141 -25.59 -22.25 -9.86
CA ILE A 141 -25.03 -23.55 -9.45
C ILE A 141 -25.46 -23.81 -8.01
#